data_AF-A0A372ZVB6-F1
#
_entry.id   AF-A0A372ZVB6-F1
#
_cell.length_a   1.000
_cell.length_b   1.000
_cell.length_c   1.000
_cell.angle_alpha   90.00
_cell.angle_beta   90.00
_cell.angle_gamma   90.00
#
_symmetry.space_group_name_H-M   'P 1'
#
loop_
_entity.id
_entity.type
_entity.pdbx_description
1 polymer ?
#
loop_
_entity_poly.entity_id
_entity_poly.type
_entity_poly.pdbx_seq_one_letter_code
_entity_poly.pdbx_strand_id
1 'polypeptide(L)'
;MKRSQQLDLFATAADKPGSAARAVAPRRHLAVVPDTDRRSDLAKLAALHAEAAAIPGLEPAPPAPPSKPKPKVRTFPVPSGTRAHEAAQRIAEAAADAWHSHHGGSRMEIPVGVVAALALWPLKGPDAPRQADWMLGLDADNLVRLIRECWAHWWMRHPDLVHRAAPIATWTEEALNKHELACVKAVAHAAITHGLLTVTGSSDPYDLAECDLMSWMVTTLRSKGAREGLGEYHTPPEICELMARMQLGDCSDVKPGNGFCDPAGGTGGMTRAVAQALREHRIDPATCRWHLNDIDPIAAAGAAVNAILWGLGPNATVWCGDVLAEADTEGLALEEKTAIFKHRDALLGGATMIAAVGRAEAMLAGVTADKAA
;
A
#
# COMPACT_ATOMS: atom_id res chain seq x y z
N MET A 1 13.39 -12.98 -29.60
CA MET A 1 12.57 -12.47 -28.48
C MET A 1 13.52 -11.89 -27.44
N LYS A 2 13.64 -10.56 -27.35
CA LYS A 2 14.43 -9.93 -26.29
C LYS A 2 13.61 -9.99 -25.00
N ARG A 3 14.13 -10.66 -23.96
CA ARG A 3 13.58 -10.55 -22.60
C ARG A 3 13.54 -9.07 -22.25
N SER A 4 12.33 -8.54 -22.01
CA SER A 4 12.17 -7.24 -21.37
C SER A 4 12.99 -7.28 -20.07
N GLN A 5 13.87 -6.30 -19.87
CA GLN A 5 14.55 -6.11 -18.60
C GLN A 5 13.49 -5.77 -17.56
N GLN A 6 13.05 -6.78 -16.83
CA GLN A 6 12.12 -6.67 -15.73
C GLN A 6 12.81 -5.85 -14.62
N LEU A 7 12.19 -4.73 -14.23
CA LEU A 7 12.68 -3.95 -13.09
C LEU A 7 12.51 -4.80 -11.83
N ASP A 8 13.64 -5.13 -11.21
CA ASP A 8 13.66 -5.70 -9.87
C ASP A 8 13.42 -4.56 -8.87
N LEU A 9 12.19 -4.51 -8.34
CA LEU A 9 11.75 -3.47 -7.40
C LEU A 9 12.46 -3.57 -6.03
N PHE A 10 13.08 -4.71 -5.73
CA PHE A 10 13.64 -5.02 -4.41
C PHE A 10 15.17 -5.12 -4.40
N ALA A 11 15.83 -5.00 -5.54
CA ALA A 11 17.30 -4.93 -5.62
C ALA A 11 17.84 -3.72 -4.84
N THR A 12 18.82 -3.94 -3.95
CA THR A 12 19.49 -2.85 -3.23
C THR A 12 20.76 -2.42 -3.94
N ALA A 13 21.18 -1.16 -3.73
CA ALA A 13 22.46 -0.65 -4.24
C ALA A 13 23.69 -1.35 -3.60
N ALA A 14 23.49 -2.16 -2.55
CA ALA A 14 24.54 -2.84 -1.79
C ALA A 14 25.06 -4.14 -2.43
N ASP A 15 24.42 -4.65 -3.48
CA ASP A 15 24.86 -5.85 -4.21
C ASP A 15 26.11 -5.65 -5.11
N LYS A 16 26.88 -4.58 -4.88
CA LYS A 16 28.21 -4.39 -5.47
C LYS A 16 29.24 -4.06 -4.39
N PRO A 17 30.35 -4.82 -4.27
CA PRO A 17 31.37 -4.52 -3.29
C PRO A 17 32.19 -3.32 -3.76
N GLY A 18 32.20 -2.25 -2.97
CA GLY A 18 32.97 -1.04 -3.29
C GLY A 18 32.86 0.02 -2.21
N SER A 19 33.65 -0.15 -1.14
CA SER A 19 33.87 0.79 -0.04
C SER A 19 34.19 2.22 -0.53
N ALA A 20 33.51 3.23 0.02
CA ALA A 20 34.06 4.59 0.12
C ALA A 20 33.49 5.33 1.34
N ALA A 21 34.38 6.07 2.00
CA ALA A 21 34.26 6.61 3.35
C ALA A 21 33.28 7.79 3.52
N ARG A 22 32.79 7.91 4.77
CA ARG A 22 31.94 8.96 5.35
C ARG A 22 32.51 10.38 5.18
N ALA A 23 31.65 11.31 4.77
CA ALA A 23 31.77 12.73 5.08
C ALA A 23 30.41 13.25 5.58
N VAL A 24 30.41 13.83 6.79
CA VAL A 24 29.24 14.45 7.42
C VAL A 24 28.99 15.81 6.79
N ALA A 25 27.81 16.03 6.24
CA ALA A 25 27.36 17.33 5.71
C ALA A 25 26.17 17.87 6.54
N PRO A 26 26.05 19.20 6.71
CA PRO A 26 25.11 19.79 7.65
C PRO A 26 23.67 19.80 7.13
N ARG A 27 22.74 19.68 8.10
CA ARG A 27 21.27 19.68 7.95
C ARG A 27 20.78 20.90 7.15
N ARG A 28 19.99 20.66 6.09
CA ARG A 28 19.17 21.68 5.42
C ARG A 28 17.70 21.49 5.78
N HIS A 29 17.05 22.57 6.17
CA HIS A 29 15.60 22.65 6.33
C HIS A 29 14.91 22.31 5.00
N LEU A 30 13.99 21.34 5.03
CA LEU A 30 13.12 21.00 3.90
C LEU A 30 12.11 22.13 3.68
N ALA A 31 12.02 22.61 2.44
CA ALA A 31 11.05 23.61 2.02
C ALA A 31 9.64 23.00 1.94
N VAL A 32 8.66 23.74 2.44
CA VAL A 32 7.22 23.47 2.29
C VAL A 32 6.84 23.59 0.81
N VAL A 33 6.22 22.55 0.26
CA VAL A 33 5.64 22.57 -1.10
C VAL A 33 4.29 23.31 -1.04
N PRO A 34 4.01 24.29 -1.91
CA PRO A 34 2.72 24.99 -1.90
C PRO A 34 1.58 24.06 -2.36
N ASP A 35 0.49 24.10 -1.60
CA ASP A 35 -0.80 23.47 -1.94
C ASP A 35 -1.44 24.23 -3.10
N THR A 36 -1.67 23.57 -4.23
CA THR A 36 -2.42 24.14 -5.36
C THR A 36 -3.86 23.63 -5.32
N ASP A 37 -4.78 24.59 -5.17
CA ASP A 37 -6.22 24.38 -4.97
C ASP A 37 -6.88 23.68 -6.19
N ARG A 38 -7.05 22.36 -6.08
CA ARG A 38 -7.69 21.49 -7.10
C ARG A 38 -9.12 21.90 -7.48
N ARG A 39 -9.80 22.75 -6.69
CA ARG A 39 -11.17 23.19 -7.01
C ARG A 39 -11.22 24.16 -8.19
N SER A 40 -10.15 24.92 -8.45
CA SER A 40 -10.15 25.87 -9.57
C SER A 40 -10.02 25.20 -10.95
N ASP A 41 -9.46 23.99 -11.01
CA ASP A 41 -9.20 23.30 -12.28
C ASP A 41 -10.42 22.55 -12.81
N LEU A 42 -11.26 22.02 -11.91
CA LEU A 42 -12.52 21.36 -12.29
C LEU A 42 -13.56 22.35 -12.81
N ALA A 43 -13.60 23.57 -12.27
CA ALA A 43 -14.49 24.64 -12.76
C ALA A 43 -14.09 25.11 -14.17
N LYS A 44 -12.78 25.19 -14.46
CA LYS A 44 -12.26 25.53 -15.79
C LYS A 44 -12.56 24.45 -16.84
N LEU A 45 -12.47 23.17 -16.47
CA LEU A 45 -12.82 22.04 -17.34
C LEU A 45 -14.32 22.00 -17.68
N ALA A 46 -15.19 22.31 -16.71
CA ALA A 46 -16.64 22.39 -16.94
C ALA A 46 -17.01 23.57 -17.86
N ALA A 47 -16.34 24.71 -17.74
CA ALA A 47 -16.54 25.87 -18.61
C ALA A 47 -16.11 25.58 -20.06
N LEU A 48 -14.97 24.90 -20.26
CA LEU A 48 -14.49 24.49 -21.59
C LEU A 48 -15.44 23.50 -22.28
N HIS A 49 -16.08 22.61 -21.52
CA HIS A 49 -17.10 21.69 -22.05
C HIS A 49 -18.41 22.40 -22.43
N ALA A 50 -18.79 23.44 -21.71
CA ALA A 50 -20.00 24.23 -22.02
C ALA A 50 -19.81 25.09 -23.28
N GLU A 51 -18.60 25.62 -23.50
CA GLU A 51 -18.27 26.45 -24.66
C GLU A 51 -18.16 25.64 -25.96
N ALA A 52 -17.75 24.37 -25.88
CA ALA A 52 -17.73 23.45 -27.03
C ALA A 52 -19.14 23.02 -27.53
N ALA A 53 -20.18 23.16 -26.70
CA ALA A 53 -21.55 22.80 -27.05
C ALA A 53 -22.31 23.89 -27.83
N ALA A 54 -21.70 25.06 -28.04
CA ALA A 54 -22.33 26.23 -28.65
C ALA A 54 -21.88 26.51 -30.10
N ILE A 55 -21.36 25.50 -30.82
CA ILE A 55 -21.03 25.65 -32.25
C ILE A 55 -22.33 25.58 -33.07
N PRO A 56 -22.76 26.68 -33.74
CA PRO A 56 -23.99 26.67 -34.53
C PRO A 56 -23.76 25.87 -35.82
N GLY A 57 -24.50 24.77 -36.02
CA GLY A 57 -24.47 24.01 -37.27
C GLY A 57 -24.32 22.48 -37.15
N LEU A 58 -24.18 21.92 -35.94
CA LEU A 58 -24.31 20.46 -35.76
C LEU A 58 -25.78 20.08 -35.60
N GLU A 59 -26.31 19.30 -36.55
CA GLU A 59 -27.59 18.60 -36.37
C GLU A 59 -27.55 17.74 -35.09
N PRO A 60 -28.66 17.70 -34.32
CA PRO A 60 -28.73 16.87 -33.13
C PRO A 60 -28.55 15.41 -33.52
N ALA A 61 -27.57 14.75 -32.90
CA ALA A 61 -27.31 13.33 -33.12
C ALA A 61 -28.58 12.50 -32.88
N PRO A 62 -28.86 11.48 -33.73
CA PRO A 62 -30.03 10.64 -33.56
C PRO A 62 -30.05 9.99 -32.16
N PRO A 63 -31.24 9.77 -31.58
CA PRO A 63 -31.37 9.24 -30.24
C PRO A 63 -30.65 7.89 -30.14
N ALA A 64 -29.72 7.81 -29.18
CA ALA A 64 -28.96 6.59 -28.93
C ALA A 64 -29.93 5.42 -28.68
N PRO A 65 -29.66 4.23 -29.25
CA PRO A 65 -30.50 3.06 -29.02
C PRO A 65 -30.61 2.77 -27.52
N PRO A 66 -31.74 2.19 -27.06
CA PRO A 66 -31.97 1.91 -25.65
C PRO A 66 -30.81 1.09 -25.09
N SER A 67 -30.08 1.68 -24.13
CA SER A 67 -28.91 1.03 -23.54
C SER A 67 -29.33 -0.30 -22.91
N LYS A 68 -28.59 -1.36 -23.22
CA LYS A 68 -28.79 -2.67 -22.57
C LYS A 68 -28.74 -2.46 -21.05
N PRO A 69 -29.61 -3.13 -20.26
CA PRO A 69 -29.60 -2.98 -18.82
C PRO A 69 -28.20 -3.28 -18.29
N LYS A 70 -27.63 -2.32 -17.55
CA LYS A 70 -26.30 -2.48 -16.96
C LYS A 70 -26.31 -3.71 -16.04
N PRO A 71 -25.33 -4.62 -16.15
CA PRO A 71 -25.27 -5.78 -15.27
C PRO A 71 -25.26 -5.34 -13.81
N LYS A 72 -26.00 -6.05 -12.95
CA LYS A 72 -26.07 -5.77 -11.51
C LYS A 72 -24.68 -6.01 -10.90
N VAL A 73 -24.09 -4.96 -10.34
CA VAL A 73 -22.82 -5.04 -9.60
C VAL A 73 -23.06 -5.84 -8.31
N ARG A 74 -22.26 -6.87 -8.06
CA ARG A 74 -22.29 -7.61 -6.80
C ARG A 74 -21.75 -6.73 -5.68
N THR A 75 -22.40 -6.77 -4.52
CA THR A 75 -21.95 -6.08 -3.31
C THR A 75 -21.45 -7.10 -2.30
N PHE A 76 -20.36 -6.77 -1.60
CA PHE A 76 -19.77 -7.61 -0.54
C PHE A 76 -19.77 -6.84 0.78
N PRO A 77 -20.97 -6.54 1.34
CA PRO A 77 -21.07 -5.74 2.55
C PRO A 77 -20.57 -6.53 3.75
N VAL A 78 -19.87 -5.82 4.65
CA VAL A 78 -19.73 -6.28 6.03
C VAL A 78 -21.11 -6.14 6.70
N PRO A 79 -21.57 -7.13 7.48
CA PRO A 79 -22.85 -7.03 8.17
C PRO A 79 -22.97 -5.75 9.01
N SER A 80 -24.16 -5.15 9.01
CA SER A 80 -24.41 -3.92 9.76
C SER A 80 -24.15 -4.14 11.25
N GLY A 81 -23.46 -3.18 11.88
CA GLY A 81 -23.12 -3.23 13.31
C GLY A 81 -21.89 -4.08 13.67
N THR A 82 -21.26 -4.76 12.69
CA THR A 82 -19.96 -5.41 12.91
C THR A 82 -18.89 -4.37 13.20
N ARG A 83 -18.13 -4.56 14.29
CA ARG A 83 -17.01 -3.66 14.63
C ARG A 83 -15.87 -3.85 13.63
N ALA A 84 -15.08 -2.81 13.37
CA ALA A 84 -13.98 -2.87 12.40
C ALA A 84 -12.99 -4.02 12.70
N HIS A 85 -12.63 -4.22 13.97
CA HIS A 85 -11.77 -5.34 14.38
C HIS A 85 -12.38 -6.73 14.11
N GLU A 86 -13.69 -6.90 14.33
CA GLU A 86 -14.39 -8.16 14.02
C GLU A 86 -14.45 -8.40 12.51
N ALA A 87 -14.65 -7.34 11.71
CA ALA A 87 -14.62 -7.43 10.26
C ALA A 87 -13.23 -7.86 9.77
N ALA A 88 -12.17 -7.25 10.31
CA ALA A 88 -10.79 -7.59 9.99
C ALA A 88 -10.45 -9.04 10.36
N GLN A 89 -10.86 -9.49 11.56
CA GLN A 89 -10.70 -10.87 11.99
C GLN A 89 -11.39 -11.84 11.02
N ARG A 90 -12.66 -11.60 10.67
CA ARG A 90 -13.41 -12.45 9.74
C ARG A 90 -12.79 -12.53 8.34
N ILE A 91 -12.27 -11.42 7.84
CA ILE A 91 -11.55 -11.39 6.56
C ILE A 91 -10.29 -12.26 6.65
N ALA A 92 -9.54 -12.13 7.75
CA ALA A 92 -8.31 -12.87 7.95
C ALA A 92 -8.55 -14.38 8.13
N GLU A 93 -9.55 -14.76 8.91
CA GLU A 93 -10.00 -16.15 9.07
C GLU A 93 -10.41 -16.75 7.73
N ALA A 94 -11.26 -16.06 6.96
CA ALA A 94 -11.68 -16.53 5.64
C ALA A 94 -10.51 -16.70 4.66
N ALA A 95 -9.55 -15.76 4.68
CA ALA A 95 -8.34 -15.83 3.86
C ALA A 95 -7.44 -17.01 4.28
N ALA A 96 -7.24 -17.22 5.58
CA ALA A 96 -6.45 -18.32 6.11
C ALA A 96 -7.11 -19.69 5.86
N ASP A 97 -8.43 -19.79 6.05
CA ASP A 97 -9.19 -20.99 5.75
C ASP A 97 -9.13 -21.34 4.26
N ALA A 98 -9.24 -20.34 3.37
CA ALA A 98 -9.06 -20.54 1.94
C ALA A 98 -7.64 -21.03 1.60
N TRP A 99 -6.61 -20.48 2.25
CA TRP A 99 -5.23 -20.93 2.08
C TRP A 99 -5.04 -22.39 2.51
N HIS A 100 -5.52 -22.77 3.69
CA HIS A 100 -5.34 -24.11 4.24
C HIS A 100 -6.21 -25.17 3.55
N SER A 101 -7.46 -24.84 3.22
CA SER A 101 -8.38 -25.76 2.51
C SER A 101 -7.93 -26.06 1.08
N HIS A 102 -7.19 -25.15 0.45
CA HIS A 102 -6.52 -25.38 -0.83
C HIS A 102 -5.12 -25.97 -0.71
N HIS A 103 -4.69 -26.40 0.48
CA HIS A 103 -3.36 -26.97 0.73
C HIS A 103 -2.21 -26.03 0.29
N GLY A 104 -2.30 -24.74 0.62
CA GLY A 104 -1.28 -23.73 0.27
C GLY A 104 0.10 -23.93 0.92
N GLY A 105 0.20 -24.81 1.93
CA GLY A 105 1.47 -25.13 2.60
C GLY A 105 1.87 -24.10 3.66
N SER A 106 3.18 -24.02 3.94
CA SER A 106 3.74 -23.23 5.05
C SER A 106 4.16 -21.80 4.67
N ARG A 107 4.04 -21.42 3.40
CA ARG A 107 4.45 -20.10 2.87
C ARG A 107 3.45 -19.02 3.23
N MET A 108 3.37 -18.64 4.51
CA MET A 108 2.40 -17.65 4.99
C MET A 108 2.60 -16.26 4.38
N GLU A 109 3.78 -15.96 3.85
CA GLU A 109 4.07 -14.71 3.17
C GLU A 109 3.20 -14.47 1.93
N ILE A 110 2.75 -15.54 1.26
CA ILE A 110 1.88 -15.44 0.08
C ILE A 110 0.48 -14.94 0.46
N PRO A 111 -0.31 -15.62 1.31
CA PRO A 111 -1.65 -15.15 1.66
C PRO A 111 -1.64 -13.80 2.38
N VAL A 112 -0.63 -13.52 3.23
CA VAL A 112 -0.46 -12.18 3.84
C VAL A 112 -0.24 -11.14 2.74
N GLY A 113 0.66 -11.41 1.79
CA GLY A 113 0.96 -10.54 0.67
C GLY A 113 -0.22 -10.24 -0.25
N VAL A 114 -1.05 -11.26 -0.53
CA VAL A 114 -2.30 -11.10 -1.31
C VAL A 114 -3.24 -10.12 -0.61
N VAL A 115 -3.51 -10.34 0.67
CA VAL A 115 -4.43 -9.48 1.43
C VAL A 115 -3.86 -8.07 1.60
N ALA A 116 -2.56 -7.94 1.86
CA ALA A 116 -1.86 -6.66 1.95
C ALA A 116 -1.99 -5.83 0.66
N ALA A 117 -1.72 -6.43 -0.50
CA ALA A 117 -1.81 -5.74 -1.78
C ALA A 117 -3.25 -5.29 -2.09
N LEU A 118 -4.24 -6.15 -1.83
CA LEU A 118 -5.64 -5.82 -2.04
C LEU A 118 -6.13 -4.75 -1.05
N ALA A 119 -5.68 -4.78 0.21
CA ALA A 119 -5.95 -3.72 1.18
C ALA A 119 -5.38 -2.38 0.71
N LEU A 120 -4.17 -2.41 0.12
CA LEU A 120 -3.51 -1.24 -0.45
C LEU A 120 -4.08 -0.81 -1.81
N TRP A 121 -5.11 -1.48 -2.35
CA TRP A 121 -5.60 -1.17 -3.67
C TRP A 121 -5.94 0.34 -3.83
N PRO A 122 -5.35 1.06 -4.80
CA PRO A 122 -5.31 2.52 -4.78
C PRO A 122 -6.64 3.19 -5.11
N LEU A 123 -7.58 2.47 -5.72
CA LEU A 123 -8.89 3.01 -6.08
C LEU A 123 -9.87 2.82 -4.90
N LYS A 124 -9.93 3.84 -4.04
CA LYS A 124 -10.84 3.91 -2.88
C LYS A 124 -12.18 4.56 -3.25
N GLY A 125 -13.19 4.35 -2.41
CA GLY A 125 -14.47 5.06 -2.47
C GLY A 125 -15.65 4.25 -3.05
N PRO A 126 -16.72 4.94 -3.51
CA PRO A 126 -18.01 4.33 -3.85
C PRO A 126 -17.98 3.24 -4.93
N ASP A 127 -16.94 3.22 -5.77
CA ASP A 127 -16.76 2.22 -6.83
C ASP A 127 -16.13 0.90 -6.34
N ALA A 128 -15.75 0.79 -5.06
CA ALA A 128 -15.14 -0.42 -4.50
C ALA A 128 -15.90 -1.73 -4.83
N PRO A 129 -17.26 -1.80 -4.79
CA PRO A 129 -17.98 -3.02 -5.19
C PRO A 129 -17.78 -3.40 -6.66
N ARG A 130 -17.68 -2.42 -7.57
CA ARG A 130 -17.45 -2.69 -8.99
C ARG A 130 -16.05 -3.26 -9.22
N GLN A 131 -15.07 -2.75 -8.48
CA GLN A 131 -13.71 -3.23 -8.53
C GLN A 131 -13.59 -4.64 -7.96
N ALA A 132 -14.27 -4.92 -6.85
CA ALA A 132 -14.38 -6.27 -6.28
C ALA A 132 -14.91 -7.26 -7.33
N ASP A 133 -16.03 -6.94 -7.98
CA ASP A 133 -16.64 -7.80 -9.00
C ASP A 133 -15.70 -8.06 -10.19
N TRP A 134 -14.98 -7.02 -10.64
CA TRP A 134 -13.96 -7.15 -11.69
C TRP A 134 -12.79 -8.06 -11.27
N MET A 135 -12.23 -7.86 -10.07
CA MET A 135 -11.12 -8.66 -9.54
C MET A 135 -11.51 -10.14 -9.39
N LEU A 136 -12.74 -10.41 -8.93
CA LEU A 136 -13.25 -11.77 -8.80
C LEU A 136 -13.41 -12.49 -10.14
N GLY A 137 -13.54 -11.74 -11.24
CA GLY A 137 -13.59 -12.26 -12.60
C GLY A 137 -12.23 -12.62 -13.21
N LEU A 138 -11.12 -12.22 -12.60
CA LEU A 138 -9.78 -12.50 -13.11
C LEU A 138 -9.42 -14.00 -12.98
N ASP A 139 -8.64 -14.51 -13.93
CA ASP A 139 -7.90 -15.75 -13.74
C ASP A 139 -6.72 -15.54 -12.77
N ALA A 140 -6.09 -16.64 -12.35
CA ALA A 140 -5.06 -16.58 -11.33
C ALA A 140 -3.80 -15.82 -11.80
N ASP A 141 -3.41 -15.98 -13.06
CA ASP A 141 -2.26 -15.28 -13.64
C ASP A 141 -2.48 -13.76 -13.70
N ASN A 142 -3.65 -13.33 -14.19
CA ASN A 142 -3.99 -11.90 -14.23
C ASN A 142 -4.16 -11.31 -12.83
N LEU A 143 -4.63 -12.09 -11.86
CA LEU A 143 -4.70 -11.66 -10.47
C LEU A 143 -3.30 -11.46 -9.85
N VAL A 144 -2.36 -12.38 -10.06
CA VAL A 144 -0.98 -12.21 -9.58
C VAL A 144 -0.33 -10.99 -10.22
N ARG A 145 -0.54 -10.80 -11.53
CA ARG A 145 -0.08 -9.59 -12.22
C ARG A 145 -0.68 -8.32 -11.62
N LEU A 146 -1.97 -8.33 -11.29
CA LEU A 146 -2.64 -7.20 -10.63
C LEU A 146 -2.01 -6.88 -9.26
N ILE A 147 -1.77 -7.90 -8.44
CA ILE A 147 -1.14 -7.75 -7.12
C ILE A 147 0.26 -7.15 -7.28
N ARG A 148 1.03 -7.63 -8.25
CA ARG A 148 2.36 -7.10 -8.57
C ARG A 148 2.30 -5.63 -9.01
N GLU A 149 1.35 -5.28 -9.88
CA GLU A 149 1.12 -3.89 -10.30
C GLU A 149 0.73 -2.98 -9.12
N CYS A 150 0.01 -3.52 -8.13
CA CYS A 150 -0.28 -2.81 -6.89
C CYS A 150 0.98 -2.53 -6.07
N TRP A 151 1.87 -3.51 -5.90
CA TRP A 151 3.16 -3.29 -5.24
C TRP A 151 4.01 -2.26 -5.97
N ALA A 152 4.08 -2.34 -7.30
CA ALA A 152 4.80 -1.34 -8.11
C ALA A 152 4.21 0.07 -7.96
N HIS A 153 2.88 0.18 -7.89
CA HIS A 153 2.19 1.46 -7.66
C HIS A 153 2.64 2.13 -6.36
N TRP A 154 2.73 1.34 -5.29
CA TRP A 154 3.13 1.83 -3.98
C TRP A 154 4.63 2.04 -3.87
N TRP A 155 5.46 1.23 -4.53
CA TRP A 155 6.90 1.43 -4.55
C TRP A 155 7.26 2.80 -5.14
N MET A 156 6.53 3.27 -6.17
CA MET A 156 6.74 4.61 -6.70
C MET A 156 6.49 5.73 -5.65
N ARG A 157 5.57 5.52 -4.70
CA ARG A 157 5.15 6.53 -3.71
C ARG A 157 5.89 6.42 -2.39
N HIS A 158 6.03 5.20 -1.88
CA HIS A 158 6.63 4.83 -0.61
C HIS A 158 7.64 3.69 -0.82
N PRO A 159 8.75 3.94 -1.55
CA PRO A 159 9.70 2.89 -1.91
C PRO A 159 10.34 2.26 -0.67
N ASP A 160 10.52 3.02 0.41
CA ASP A 160 11.04 2.57 1.70
C ASP A 160 10.09 1.57 2.39
N LEU A 161 8.80 1.89 2.46
CA LEU A 161 7.82 1.00 3.09
C LEU A 161 7.57 -0.24 2.23
N VAL A 162 7.54 -0.12 0.90
CA VAL A 162 7.41 -1.29 0.02
C VAL A 162 8.68 -2.14 0.06
N HIS A 163 9.86 -1.55 0.19
CA HIS A 163 11.10 -2.30 0.43
C HIS A 163 11.02 -3.09 1.73
N ARG A 164 10.54 -2.47 2.83
CA ARG A 164 10.31 -3.19 4.09
C ARG A 164 9.25 -4.30 3.95
N ALA A 165 8.26 -4.10 3.08
CA ALA A 165 7.25 -5.11 2.76
C ALA A 165 7.74 -6.23 1.82
N ALA A 166 9.01 -6.24 1.41
CA ALA A 166 9.57 -7.27 0.54
C ALA A 166 9.26 -8.71 0.99
N PRO A 167 9.33 -9.10 2.28
CA PRO A 167 9.03 -10.46 2.72
C PRO A 167 7.67 -10.99 2.27
N ILE A 168 6.66 -10.12 2.10
CA ILE A 168 5.30 -10.49 1.68
C ILE A 168 4.99 -10.08 0.23
N ALA A 169 5.94 -9.49 -0.50
CA ALA A 169 5.71 -8.95 -1.84
C ALA A 169 6.54 -9.64 -2.93
N THR A 170 7.75 -10.12 -2.60
CA THR A 170 8.73 -10.66 -3.57
C THR A 170 8.26 -11.93 -4.26
N TRP A 171 7.37 -12.72 -3.63
CA TRP A 171 6.81 -13.92 -4.25
C TRP A 171 6.07 -13.64 -5.57
N THR A 172 5.62 -12.39 -5.79
CA THR A 172 4.98 -11.97 -7.05
C THR A 172 5.95 -11.93 -8.25
N GLU A 173 7.25 -11.98 -8.00
CA GLU A 173 8.30 -12.05 -9.02
C GLU A 173 8.72 -13.49 -9.33
N GLU A 174 8.24 -14.47 -8.55
CA GLU A 174 8.54 -15.89 -8.71
C GLU A 174 7.66 -16.54 -9.78
N ALA A 175 8.16 -17.64 -10.36
CA ALA A 175 7.36 -18.50 -11.24
C ALA A 175 6.52 -19.46 -10.40
N LEU A 176 5.30 -19.05 -10.05
CA LEU A 176 4.36 -19.89 -9.31
C LEU A 176 3.85 -21.06 -10.15
N ASN A 177 3.69 -22.22 -9.51
CA ASN A 177 3.04 -23.36 -10.14
C ASN A 177 1.50 -23.21 -10.14
N LYS A 178 0.80 -24.06 -10.90
CA LYS A 178 -0.67 -24.02 -11.04
C LYS A 178 -1.42 -24.14 -9.71
N HIS A 179 -0.87 -24.88 -8.76
CA HIS A 179 -1.48 -25.08 -7.44
C HIS A 179 -1.34 -23.82 -6.58
N GLU A 180 -0.15 -23.21 -6.55
CA GLU A 180 0.08 -21.94 -5.85
C GLU A 180 -0.80 -20.82 -6.42
N LEU A 181 -0.93 -20.75 -7.74
CA LEU A 181 -1.84 -19.82 -8.42
C LEU A 181 -3.30 -20.02 -8.00
N ALA A 182 -3.76 -21.27 -7.87
CA ALA A 182 -5.10 -21.57 -7.39
C ALA A 182 -5.29 -21.13 -5.93
N CYS A 183 -4.28 -21.33 -5.06
CA CYS A 183 -4.31 -20.88 -3.67
C CYS A 183 -4.37 -19.36 -3.56
N VAL A 184 -3.56 -18.63 -4.33
CA VAL A 184 -3.60 -17.16 -4.40
C VAL A 184 -4.99 -16.67 -4.80
N LYS A 185 -5.57 -17.28 -5.83
CA LYS A 185 -6.93 -16.93 -6.28
C LYS A 185 -7.97 -17.21 -5.21
N ALA A 186 -7.88 -18.33 -4.50
CA ALA A 186 -8.80 -18.68 -3.42
C ALA A 186 -8.74 -17.66 -2.27
N VAL A 187 -7.54 -17.29 -1.85
CA VAL A 187 -7.32 -16.29 -0.79
C VAL A 187 -7.90 -14.93 -1.19
N ALA A 188 -7.61 -14.46 -2.41
CA ALA A 188 -8.14 -13.19 -2.90
C ALA A 188 -9.68 -13.21 -2.98
N HIS A 189 -10.26 -14.30 -3.49
CA HIS A 189 -11.71 -14.49 -3.53
C HIS A 189 -12.31 -14.43 -2.14
N ALA A 190 -11.75 -15.18 -1.19
CA ALA A 190 -12.24 -15.21 0.19
C ALA A 190 -12.17 -13.82 0.83
N ALA A 191 -11.03 -13.13 0.75
CA ALA A 191 -10.87 -11.82 1.34
C ALA A 191 -11.84 -10.77 0.74
N ILE A 192 -11.95 -10.72 -0.59
CA ILE A 192 -12.85 -9.78 -1.29
C ILE A 192 -14.31 -10.05 -0.94
N THR A 193 -14.73 -11.32 -0.97
CA THR A 193 -16.13 -11.70 -0.68
C THR A 193 -16.53 -11.47 0.77
N HIS A 194 -15.56 -11.43 1.69
CA HIS A 194 -15.76 -11.07 3.09
C HIS A 194 -15.65 -9.56 3.36
N GLY A 195 -15.57 -8.74 2.31
CA GLY A 195 -15.67 -7.30 2.43
C GLY A 195 -14.34 -6.57 2.63
N LEU A 196 -13.20 -7.17 2.24
CA LEU A 196 -11.90 -6.50 2.32
C LEU A 196 -11.90 -5.10 1.71
N LEU A 197 -12.45 -4.95 0.50
CA LEU A 197 -12.53 -3.66 -0.17
C LEU A 197 -13.62 -2.74 0.39
N THR A 198 -14.51 -3.25 1.24
CA THR A 198 -15.46 -2.42 2.01
C THR A 198 -14.74 -1.80 3.22
N VAL A 199 -13.97 -2.61 3.96
CA VAL A 199 -13.21 -2.16 5.16
C VAL A 199 -12.06 -1.24 4.77
N THR A 200 -11.30 -1.63 3.75
CA THR A 200 -10.12 -0.87 3.31
C THR A 200 -10.42 0.10 2.17
N GLY A 201 -11.69 0.21 1.77
CA GLY A 201 -12.14 1.04 0.66
C GLY A 201 -12.35 2.50 1.00
N SER A 202 -12.29 2.90 2.29
CA SER A 202 -12.44 4.30 2.66
C SER A 202 -11.28 5.15 2.13
N SER A 203 -11.57 6.39 1.76
CA SER A 203 -10.54 7.40 1.50
C SER A 203 -10.12 8.15 2.75
N ASP A 204 -10.83 7.97 3.88
CA ASP A 204 -10.51 8.59 5.15
C ASP A 204 -9.56 7.68 5.96
N PRO A 205 -8.32 8.14 6.26
CA PRO A 205 -7.40 7.40 7.10
C PRO A 205 -7.93 7.10 8.51
N TYR A 206 -8.92 7.85 9.00
CA TYR A 206 -9.60 7.55 10.27
C TYR A 206 -10.30 6.19 10.22
N ASP A 207 -11.08 5.94 9.17
CA ASP A 207 -11.80 4.67 8.98
C ASP A 207 -10.82 3.51 8.77
N LEU A 208 -9.76 3.75 8.00
CA LEU A 208 -8.74 2.74 7.70
C LEU A 208 -7.94 2.33 8.95
N ALA A 209 -7.83 3.23 9.94
CA ALA A 209 -7.16 2.98 11.21
C ALA A 209 -8.10 2.44 12.30
N GLU A 210 -9.37 2.16 12.01
CA GLU A 210 -10.26 1.50 12.98
C GLU A 210 -9.88 0.04 13.25
N CYS A 211 -9.07 -0.59 12.40
CA CYS A 211 -8.60 -1.95 12.62
C CYS A 211 -7.15 -2.19 12.16
N ASP A 212 -6.52 -3.20 12.74
CA ASP A 212 -5.26 -3.77 12.26
C ASP A 212 -5.55 -5.11 11.57
N LEU A 213 -5.82 -5.04 10.26
CA LEU A 213 -6.05 -6.23 9.43
C LEU A 213 -4.81 -7.13 9.36
N MET A 214 -3.61 -6.55 9.36
CA MET A 214 -2.38 -7.32 9.20
C MET A 214 -2.06 -8.14 10.44
N SER A 215 -2.35 -7.64 11.63
CA SER A 215 -2.24 -8.42 12.85
C SER A 215 -3.08 -9.69 12.78
N TRP A 216 -4.33 -9.59 12.33
CA TRP A 216 -5.21 -10.75 12.21
C TRP A 216 -4.72 -11.75 11.16
N MET A 217 -4.24 -11.27 10.01
CA MET A 217 -3.65 -12.15 9.00
C MET A 217 -2.45 -12.94 9.54
N VAL A 218 -1.50 -12.24 10.18
CA VAL A 218 -0.28 -12.86 10.70
C VAL A 218 -0.60 -13.83 11.84
N THR A 219 -1.43 -13.42 12.79
CA THR A 219 -1.76 -14.24 13.97
C THR A 219 -2.61 -15.47 13.65
N THR A 220 -3.45 -15.40 12.61
CA THR A 220 -4.31 -16.52 12.17
C THR A 220 -3.52 -17.57 11.39
N LEU A 221 -2.58 -17.14 10.54
CA LEU A 221 -1.76 -18.04 9.72
C LEU A 221 -0.61 -18.69 10.51
N ARG A 222 -0.20 -18.11 11.63
CA ARG A 222 0.84 -18.68 12.50
C ARG A 222 0.32 -19.94 13.19
N SER A 223 1.11 -21.01 13.11
CA SER A 223 0.82 -22.23 13.86
C SER A 223 0.91 -21.99 15.36
N LYS A 224 0.17 -22.78 16.15
CA LYS A 224 0.20 -22.69 17.62
C LYS A 224 1.61 -22.79 18.21
N GLY A 225 2.43 -23.71 17.68
CA GLY A 225 3.82 -23.88 18.11
C GLY A 225 4.74 -22.72 17.73
N ALA A 226 4.50 -22.06 16.59
CA ALA A 226 5.24 -20.84 16.22
C ALA A 226 4.92 -19.68 17.17
N ARG A 227 3.64 -19.51 17.56
CA ARG A 227 3.21 -18.48 18.53
C ARG A 227 3.84 -18.69 19.91
N GLU A 228 3.84 -19.94 20.39
CA GLU A 228 4.45 -20.29 21.68
C GLU A 228 5.98 -20.17 21.67
N GLY A 229 6.65 -20.57 20.59
CA GLY A 229 8.10 -20.53 20.47
C GLY A 229 8.69 -19.13 20.30
N LEU A 230 7.94 -18.20 19.72
CA LEU A 230 8.37 -16.81 19.52
C LEU A 230 7.95 -15.88 20.67
N GLY A 231 7.08 -16.36 21.58
CA GLY A 231 6.57 -15.53 22.68
C GLY A 231 5.78 -14.30 22.20
N GLU A 232 5.26 -14.34 20.98
CA GLU A 232 4.51 -13.24 20.36
C GLU A 232 3.10 -13.20 20.94
N TYR A 233 2.83 -12.18 21.76
CA TYR A 233 1.49 -11.90 22.28
C TYR A 233 0.92 -10.68 21.58
N HIS A 234 -0.17 -10.90 20.84
CA HIS A 234 -0.94 -9.80 20.27
C HIS A 234 -1.52 -8.94 21.40
N THR A 235 -1.19 -7.65 21.43
CA THR A 235 -1.79 -6.70 22.38
C THR A 235 -3.22 -6.40 21.93
N PRO A 236 -4.25 -6.72 22.73
CA PRO A 236 -5.63 -6.49 22.33
C PRO A 236 -5.91 -5.02 22.01
N PRO A 237 -6.76 -4.71 21.01
CA PRO A 237 -7.01 -3.34 20.57
C PRO A 237 -7.43 -2.39 21.69
N GLU A 238 -8.26 -2.86 22.63
CA GLU A 238 -8.75 -2.07 23.76
C GLU A 238 -7.62 -1.64 24.70
N ILE A 239 -6.58 -2.48 24.84
CA ILE A 239 -5.39 -2.15 25.63
C ILE A 239 -4.53 -1.12 24.91
N CYS A 240 -4.34 -1.28 23.58
CA CYS A 240 -3.66 -0.27 22.77
C CYS A 240 -4.35 1.09 22.86
N GLU A 241 -5.69 1.12 22.78
CA GLU A 241 -6.49 2.35 22.92
C GLU A 241 -6.37 2.98 24.29
N LEU A 242 -6.48 2.18 25.35
CA LEU A 242 -6.29 2.66 26.72
C LEU A 242 -4.91 3.29 26.90
N MET A 243 -3.84 2.59 26.48
CA MET A 243 -2.47 3.07 26.62
C MET A 243 -2.22 4.35 25.81
N ALA A 244 -2.72 4.42 24.57
CA ALA A 244 -2.60 5.61 23.74
C ALA A 244 -3.26 6.84 24.40
N ARG A 245 -4.48 6.70 24.92
CA ARG A 245 -5.20 7.78 25.61
C ARG A 245 -4.50 8.21 26.90
N MET A 246 -3.97 7.26 27.67
CA MET A 246 -3.20 7.55 28.89
C MET A 246 -1.91 8.32 28.57
N GLN A 247 -1.22 7.97 27.48
CA GLN A 247 0.05 8.59 27.11
C GLN A 247 -0.12 9.98 26.49
N LEU A 248 -1.18 10.19 25.71
CA LEU A 248 -1.41 11.45 25.00
C LEU A 248 -2.20 12.48 25.82
N GLY A 249 -3.00 12.04 26.79
CA GLY A 249 -3.86 12.94 27.58
C GLY A 249 -4.84 13.71 26.69
N ASP A 250 -4.84 15.04 26.79
CA ASP A 250 -5.65 15.92 25.95
C ASP A 250 -4.96 16.34 24.63
N CYS A 251 -3.78 15.78 24.36
CA CYS A 251 -2.90 16.11 23.24
C CYS A 251 -2.42 17.57 23.20
N SER A 252 -2.52 18.36 24.28
CA SER A 252 -2.15 19.79 24.27
C SER A 252 -0.69 20.06 23.90
N ASP A 253 0.18 19.10 24.21
CA ASP A 253 1.62 19.20 24.02
C ASP A 253 2.11 18.57 22.71
N VAL A 254 1.23 17.94 21.94
CA VAL A 254 1.58 17.32 20.66
C VAL A 254 1.64 18.39 19.56
N LYS A 255 2.79 18.48 18.89
CA LYS A 255 3.03 19.42 17.79
C LYS A 255 3.48 18.67 16.54
N PRO A 256 3.34 19.26 15.34
CA PRO A 256 3.96 18.73 14.14
C PRO A 256 5.46 18.44 14.38
N GLY A 257 5.89 17.25 13.99
CA GLY A 257 7.24 16.76 14.23
C GLY A 257 7.47 16.11 15.60
N ASN A 258 6.47 15.98 16.48
CA ASN A 258 6.59 15.05 17.61
C ASN A 258 6.82 13.62 17.09
N GLY A 259 7.66 12.86 17.80
CA GLY A 259 8.03 11.50 17.43
C GLY A 259 7.35 10.47 18.31
N PHE A 260 6.88 9.39 17.69
CA PHE A 260 6.36 8.21 18.36
C PHE A 260 7.19 7.00 17.94
N CYS A 261 7.60 6.20 18.91
CA CYS A 261 8.45 5.04 18.70
C CYS A 261 7.82 3.81 19.38
N ASP A 262 7.73 2.72 18.63
CA ASP A 262 7.34 1.41 19.13
C ASP A 262 8.45 0.39 18.79
N PRO A 263 9.33 0.04 19.77
CA PRO A 263 10.51 -0.78 19.52
C PRO A 263 10.22 -2.27 19.30
N ALA A 264 8.99 -2.71 19.60
CA ALA A 264 8.48 -4.07 19.39
C ALA A 264 7.05 -4.01 18.86
N GLY A 265 6.88 -3.25 17.77
CA GLY A 265 5.58 -2.79 17.32
C GLY A 265 4.74 -3.82 16.59
N GLY A 266 5.29 -4.99 16.24
CA GLY A 266 4.60 -5.98 15.44
C GLY A 266 4.09 -5.37 14.14
N THR A 267 2.78 -5.51 13.89
CA THR A 267 2.08 -4.87 12.76
C THR A 267 1.64 -3.43 13.04
N GLY A 268 1.93 -2.88 14.23
CA GLY A 268 1.71 -1.48 14.59
C GLY A 268 0.43 -1.21 15.39
N GLY A 269 -0.11 -2.18 16.14
CA GLY A 269 -1.37 -2.01 16.88
C GLY A 269 -1.37 -0.82 17.87
N MET A 270 -0.26 -0.59 18.58
CA MET A 270 -0.11 0.58 19.46
C MET A 270 -0.02 1.88 18.65
N THR A 271 0.80 1.89 17.60
CA THR A 271 0.93 3.02 16.66
C THR A 271 -0.41 3.43 16.05
N ARG A 272 -1.26 2.46 15.66
CA ARG A 272 -2.63 2.69 15.19
C ARG A 272 -3.46 3.43 16.23
N ALA A 273 -3.44 2.96 17.48
CA ALA A 273 -4.20 3.57 18.56
C ALA A 273 -3.76 5.01 18.85
N VAL A 274 -2.44 5.27 18.82
CA VAL A 274 -1.90 6.64 18.93
C VAL A 274 -2.37 7.50 17.77
N ALA A 275 -2.27 7.02 16.52
CA ALA A 275 -2.73 7.76 15.35
C ALA A 275 -4.24 8.07 15.41
N GLN A 276 -5.06 7.13 15.89
CA GLN A 276 -6.50 7.33 16.06
C GLN A 276 -6.79 8.40 17.13
N ALA A 277 -6.12 8.33 18.28
CA ALA A 277 -6.26 9.31 19.34
C ALA A 277 -5.84 10.72 18.88
N LEU A 278 -4.77 10.85 18.07
CA LEU A 278 -4.41 12.14 17.47
C LEU A 278 -5.54 12.70 16.59
N ARG A 279 -6.15 11.86 15.74
CA ARG A 279 -7.26 12.28 14.87
C ARG A 279 -8.50 12.71 15.64
N GLU A 280 -8.84 12.02 16.73
CA GLU A 280 -9.93 12.41 17.62
C GLU A 280 -9.72 13.83 18.18
N HIS A 281 -8.45 14.23 18.36
CA HIS A 281 -8.04 15.57 18.76
C HIS A 281 -7.78 16.52 17.58
N ARG A 282 -8.17 16.13 16.36
CA ARG A 282 -7.97 16.88 15.10
C ARG A 282 -6.50 17.18 14.77
N ILE A 283 -5.60 16.35 15.25
CA ILE A 283 -4.18 16.40 14.90
C ILE A 283 -3.96 15.39 13.78
N ASP A 284 -3.35 15.84 12.68
CA ASP A 284 -3.02 14.97 11.55
C ASP A 284 -1.79 14.11 11.87
N PRO A 285 -1.93 12.76 11.94
CA PRO A 285 -0.81 11.85 12.16
C PRO A 285 0.32 12.00 11.13
N ALA A 286 0.02 12.41 9.90
CA ALA A 286 1.02 12.60 8.85
C ALA A 286 2.04 13.71 9.15
N THR A 287 1.72 14.60 10.09
CA THR A 287 2.61 15.67 10.56
C THR A 287 3.60 15.21 11.64
N CYS A 288 3.43 14.02 12.20
CA CYS A 288 4.30 13.44 13.23
C CYS A 288 5.42 12.60 12.61
N ARG A 289 6.42 12.22 13.42
CA ARG A 289 7.39 11.17 13.06
C ARG A 289 6.97 9.85 13.70
N TRP A 290 7.13 8.75 12.96
CA TRP A 290 6.79 7.42 13.43
C TRP A 290 7.96 6.49 13.19
N HIS A 291 8.37 5.78 14.23
CA HIS A 291 9.35 4.71 14.13
C HIS A 291 8.74 3.42 14.70
N LEU A 292 8.64 2.40 13.87
CA LEU A 292 8.25 1.07 14.29
C LEU A 292 9.45 0.14 14.11
N ASN A 293 9.67 -0.76 15.07
CA ASN A 293 10.65 -1.82 14.95
C ASN A 293 9.99 -3.15 15.31
N ASP A 294 10.33 -4.20 14.58
CA ASP A 294 10.06 -5.57 15.01
C ASP A 294 11.20 -6.50 14.59
N ILE A 295 11.40 -7.63 15.26
CA ILE A 295 12.40 -8.61 14.85
C ILE A 295 11.85 -9.56 13.79
N ASP A 296 10.53 -9.76 13.75
CA ASP A 296 9.85 -10.62 12.79
C ASP A 296 9.67 -9.92 11.43
N PRO A 297 10.23 -10.47 10.33
CA PRO A 297 10.13 -9.85 9.01
C PRO A 297 8.70 -9.71 8.50
N ILE A 298 7.81 -10.66 8.84
CA ILE A 298 6.41 -10.63 8.38
C ILE A 298 5.62 -9.56 9.15
N ALA A 299 5.83 -9.41 10.45
CA ALA A 299 5.22 -8.37 11.25
C ALA A 299 5.71 -6.99 10.82
N ALA A 300 7.03 -6.80 10.63
CA ALA A 300 7.60 -5.55 10.12
C ALA A 300 7.06 -5.20 8.72
N ALA A 301 6.90 -6.19 7.85
CA ALA A 301 6.25 -6.00 6.54
C ALA A 301 4.77 -5.56 6.70
N GLY A 302 4.04 -6.17 7.62
CA GLY A 302 2.67 -5.78 7.96
C GLY A 302 2.59 -4.35 8.51
N ALA A 303 3.52 -3.94 9.37
CA ALA A 303 3.64 -2.58 9.87
C ALA A 303 3.90 -1.57 8.74
N ALA A 304 4.73 -1.93 7.74
CA ALA A 304 4.97 -1.06 6.60
C ALA A 304 3.70 -0.86 5.74
N VAL A 305 2.92 -1.92 5.52
CA VAL A 305 1.62 -1.84 4.85
C VAL A 305 0.64 -0.98 5.64
N ASN A 306 0.55 -1.22 6.94
CA ASN A 306 -0.33 -0.46 7.82
C ASN A 306 0.06 1.03 7.92
N ALA A 307 1.35 1.36 7.91
CA ALA A 307 1.80 2.76 7.89
C ALA A 307 1.29 3.51 6.64
N ILE A 308 1.19 2.82 5.49
CA ILE A 308 0.58 3.36 4.28
C ILE A 308 -0.95 3.47 4.45
N LEU A 309 -1.62 2.38 4.86
CA LEU A 309 -3.08 2.34 5.00
C LEU A 309 -3.61 3.39 5.98
N TRP A 310 -2.94 3.52 7.13
CA TRP A 310 -3.31 4.47 8.16
C TRP A 310 -2.80 5.87 7.87
N GLY A 311 -2.22 6.16 6.71
CA GLY A 311 -1.80 7.50 6.34
C GLY A 311 -0.89 8.16 7.37
N LEU A 312 0.10 7.43 7.90
CA LEU A 312 1.06 7.98 8.88
C LEU A 312 2.02 9.00 8.27
N GLY A 313 1.94 9.20 6.96
CA GLY A 313 2.67 10.24 6.24
C GLY A 313 4.11 9.85 5.88
N PRO A 314 4.85 10.76 5.25
CA PRO A 314 6.18 10.50 4.72
C PRO A 314 7.25 10.34 5.79
N ASN A 315 6.95 10.65 7.06
CA ASN A 315 7.89 10.59 8.17
C ASN A 315 7.82 9.26 8.95
N ALA A 316 7.04 8.29 8.47
CA ALA A 316 7.06 6.95 9.02
C ALA A 316 8.29 6.18 8.55
N THR A 317 8.89 5.42 9.46
CA THR A 317 9.94 4.44 9.21
C THR A 317 9.61 3.13 9.91
N VAL A 318 10.03 2.02 9.30
CA VAL A 318 9.89 0.69 9.87
C VAL A 318 11.23 0.00 9.77
N TRP A 319 11.76 -0.47 10.89
CA TRP A 319 12.96 -1.30 10.97
C TRP A 319 12.58 -2.75 11.27
N CYS A 320 13.41 -3.68 10.80
CA CYS A 320 13.31 -5.11 11.07
C CYS A 320 14.67 -5.53 11.60
N GLY A 321 14.76 -5.76 12.90
CA GLY A 321 16.03 -6.01 13.56
C GLY A 321 15.89 -6.15 15.07
N ASP A 322 16.98 -6.60 15.68
CA ASP A 322 17.05 -6.75 17.13
C ASP A 322 17.42 -5.41 17.76
N VAL A 323 16.43 -4.71 18.32
CA VAL A 323 16.61 -3.40 18.99
C VAL A 323 17.52 -3.47 20.23
N LEU A 324 17.75 -4.66 20.80
CA LEU A 324 18.68 -4.83 21.92
C LEU A 324 20.12 -4.99 21.44
N ALA A 325 20.32 -5.51 20.22
CA ALA A 325 21.63 -5.69 19.61
C ALA A 325 22.07 -4.48 18.77
N GLU A 326 21.12 -3.77 18.18
CA GLU A 326 21.36 -2.66 17.26
C GLU A 326 21.01 -1.32 17.91
N ALA A 327 22.00 -0.43 18.01
CA ALA A 327 21.78 0.93 18.49
C ALA A 327 21.22 1.83 17.38
N ASP A 328 20.31 2.74 17.73
CA ASP A 328 19.75 3.77 16.84
C ASP A 328 19.06 3.20 15.58
N THR A 329 18.13 2.27 15.78
CA THR A 329 17.31 1.69 14.70
C THR A 329 16.52 2.75 13.91
N GLU A 330 16.14 3.86 14.53
CA GLU A 330 15.51 5.00 13.84
C GLU A 330 16.47 5.64 12.83
N GLY A 331 17.71 5.94 13.26
CA GLY A 331 18.75 6.46 12.38
C GLY A 331 19.04 5.52 11.20
N LEU A 332 19.19 4.21 11.47
CA LEU A 332 19.41 3.19 10.44
C LEU A 332 18.26 3.15 9.42
N ALA A 333 17.01 3.16 9.89
CA ALA A 333 15.84 3.17 9.02
C ALA A 333 15.74 4.45 8.17
N LEU A 334 16.15 5.61 8.72
CA LEU A 334 16.20 6.88 7.97
C LEU A 334 17.31 6.91 6.91
N GLU A 335 18.48 6.35 7.21
CA GLU A 335 19.58 6.20 6.26
C GLU A 335 19.17 5.27 5.10
N GLU A 336 18.57 4.12 5.41
CA GLU A 336 18.05 3.17 4.43
C GLU A 336 16.98 3.80 3.54
N LYS A 337 15.98 4.46 4.16
CA LYS A 337 14.96 5.23 3.44
C LYS A 337 15.58 6.22 2.46
N THR A 338 16.57 6.99 2.89
CA THR A 338 17.25 7.97 2.03
C THR A 338 17.93 7.29 0.84
N ALA A 339 18.61 6.16 1.06
CA ALA A 339 19.26 5.39 0.00
C ALA A 339 18.25 4.83 -1.02
N ILE A 340 17.12 4.32 -0.54
CA ILE A 340 16.05 3.76 -1.37
C ILE A 340 15.38 4.83 -2.22
N PHE A 341 15.06 5.99 -1.65
CA PHE A 341 14.51 7.11 -2.40
C PHE A 341 15.47 7.57 -3.51
N LYS A 342 16.76 7.68 -3.19
CA LYS A 342 17.80 8.00 -4.20
C LYS A 342 17.85 6.96 -5.31
N HIS A 343 17.72 5.68 -4.99
CA HIS A 343 17.67 4.60 -5.98
C HIS A 343 16.44 4.70 -6.88
N ARG A 344 15.25 4.88 -6.30
CA ARG A 344 14.00 5.10 -7.05
C ARG A 344 14.12 6.27 -8.02
N ASP A 345 14.60 7.42 -7.53
CA ASP A 345 14.69 8.63 -8.33
C ASP A 345 15.67 8.46 -9.51
N ALA A 346 16.77 7.72 -9.31
CA ALA A 346 17.69 7.36 -10.39
C ALA A 346 17.03 6.47 -11.46
N LEU A 347 16.25 5.46 -11.05
CA LEU A 347 15.52 4.58 -11.97
C LEU A 347 14.44 5.34 -12.77
N LEU A 348 13.65 6.17 -12.09
CA LEU A 348 12.62 7.00 -12.74
C LEU A 348 13.24 8.03 -13.70
N GLY A 349 14.38 8.62 -13.33
CA GLY A 349 15.15 9.50 -14.21
C GLY A 349 15.62 8.78 -15.48
N GLY A 350 16.15 7.57 -15.35
CA GLY A 350 16.55 6.74 -16.49
C GLY A 350 15.38 6.35 -17.39
N ALA A 351 14.26 5.91 -16.81
CA ALA A 351 13.06 5.55 -17.56
C ALA A 351 12.47 6.74 -18.34
N THR A 352 12.47 7.93 -17.72
CA THR A 352 12.01 9.17 -18.36
C THR A 352 12.88 9.53 -19.57
N MET A 353 14.21 9.36 -19.44
CA MET A 353 15.15 9.58 -20.54
C MET A 353 14.92 8.60 -21.69
N ILE A 354 14.78 7.31 -21.41
CA ILE A 354 14.50 6.28 -22.44
C ILE A 354 13.19 6.60 -23.17
N ALA A 355 12.12 6.95 -22.43
CA ALA A 355 10.85 7.32 -23.04
C ALA A 355 10.94 8.59 -23.90
N ALA A 356 11.76 9.56 -23.51
CA ALA A 356 12.01 10.76 -24.30
C ALA A 356 12.76 10.46 -25.61
N VAL A 357 13.80 9.61 -25.56
CA VAL A 357 14.53 9.14 -26.74
C VAL A 357 13.60 8.39 -27.69
N GLY A 358 12.80 7.44 -27.18
CA GLY A 358 11.84 6.70 -28.01
C GLY A 358 10.80 7.60 -28.69
N ARG A 359 10.34 8.67 -28.02
CA ARG A 359 9.46 9.67 -28.65
C ARG A 359 10.17 10.47 -29.74
N ALA A 360 11.42 10.87 -29.52
CA ALA A 360 12.21 11.61 -30.51
C ALA A 360 12.49 10.76 -31.76
N GLU A 361 12.84 9.47 -31.57
CA GLU A 361 13.03 8.52 -32.67
C GLU A 361 11.73 8.31 -33.47
N ALA A 362 10.59 8.18 -32.80
CA ALA A 362 9.29 8.05 -33.47
C ALA A 362 8.91 9.32 -34.28
N MET A 363 9.21 10.51 -33.76
CA MET A 363 9.01 11.77 -34.49
C MET A 363 9.91 11.87 -35.72
N LEU A 364 11.19 11.50 -35.60
CA LEU A 364 12.12 11.49 -36.73
C LEU A 364 11.68 10.49 -37.81
N ALA A 365 11.26 9.29 -37.41
CA ALA A 365 10.72 8.29 -38.33
C ALA A 365 9.47 8.80 -39.09
N GLY A 366 8.56 9.48 -38.39
CA GLY A 366 7.37 10.10 -39.00
C GLY A 366 7.73 11.17 -40.04
N VAL A 367 8.66 12.08 -39.72
CA VAL A 367 9.11 13.13 -40.65
C VAL A 367 9.82 12.55 -41.87
N THR A 368 10.56 11.45 -41.72
CA THR A 368 11.20 10.77 -42.85
C THR A 368 10.22 10.01 -43.74
N ALA A 369 9.13 9.49 -43.16
CA ALA A 369 8.07 8.82 -43.92
C ALA A 369 7.23 9.82 -44.72
N ASP A 370 6.93 10.99 -44.15
CA ASP A 370 6.19 12.07 -44.83
C ASP A 370 6.97 12.73 -45.97
N LYS A 371 8.31 12.65 -45.97
CA LYS A 371 9.16 13.15 -47.08
C LYS A 371 9.35 12.16 -48.22
N ALA A 372 8.99 10.89 -48.01
CA ALA A 372 9.12 9.83 -49.00
C ALA A 372 7.81 9.53 -49.76
N ALA A 373 6.70 10.12 -49.33
CA ALA A 373 5.41 10.17 -50.03
C ALA A 373 5.30 11.49 -50.82
#